data_AF-A0A349AY74-F1
#
_entry.id   AF-A0A349AY74-F1
#
_cell.length_a   1.000
_cell.length_b   1.000
_cell.length_c   1.000
_cell.angle_alpha   90.00
_cell.angle_beta   90.00
_cell.angle_gamma   90.00
#
_symmetry.space_group_name_H-M   'P 1'
#
loop_
_entity.id
_entity.type
_entity.pdbx_description
1 polymer ?
#
loop_
_entity_poly.entity_id
_entity_poly.type
_entity_poly.pdbx_seq_one_letter_code
_entity_poly.pdbx_strand_id
1 'polypeptide(L)'
;MSGDSPRIVALGGGHGLSLSLRALTQISENITAVVTVADDGGSSGVLRRDLGVLPPGDLRMALAALANTSTAAQLWSSVAQHRFDRGDLAGHPVGNLMLVALMEELQDPIAALDRMADLLQIRGRVLPMCCEPVDLIARLTTQESQ
;
A
#
# COMPACT_ATOMS: atom_id res chain seq x y z
N MET A 1 19.94 -6.09 28.27
CA MET A 1 19.62 -4.68 28.00
C MET A 1 18.41 -4.65 27.09
N SER A 2 17.20 -4.58 27.66
CA SER A 2 15.97 -4.38 26.90
C SER A 2 15.89 -2.90 26.50
N GLY A 3 16.66 -2.53 25.49
CA GLY A 3 16.53 -1.23 24.84
C GLY A 3 15.21 -1.21 24.08
N ASP A 4 14.37 -0.22 24.37
CA ASP A 4 13.08 -0.06 23.72
C ASP A 4 13.26 -0.01 22.19
N SER A 5 12.50 -0.83 21.46
CA SER A 5 12.66 -0.94 20.00
C SER A 5 12.36 0.42 19.35
N PRO A 6 13.23 0.95 18.46
CA PRO A 6 13.11 2.30 17.95
C PRO A 6 11.79 2.49 17.19
N ARG A 7 11.13 3.63 17.39
CA ARG A 7 9.92 3.98 16.61
C ARG A 7 10.33 4.60 15.29
N ILE A 8 9.83 4.06 14.18
CA ILE A 8 10.27 4.44 12.83
C ILE A 8 9.06 4.84 12.01
N VAL A 9 9.13 6.03 11.40
CA VAL A 9 8.15 6.48 10.41
C VAL A 9 8.83 6.51 9.05
N ALA A 10 8.25 5.81 8.07
CA ALA A 10 8.73 5.77 6.70
C ALA A 10 7.69 6.41 5.78
N LEU A 11 8.11 7.40 4.99
CA LEU A 11 7.25 8.14 4.06
C LEU A 11 7.63 7.76 2.63
N GLY A 12 6.67 7.43 1.77
CA GLY A 12 6.96 7.17 0.36
C GLY A 12 5.88 6.38 -0.38
N GLY A 13 6.32 5.61 -1.38
CA GLY A 13 5.47 4.77 -2.21
C GLY A 13 6.28 3.72 -2.97
N GLY A 14 5.56 2.90 -3.74
CA GLY A 14 6.10 1.92 -4.67
C GLY A 14 7.11 0.94 -4.08
N HIS A 15 7.99 0.47 -4.97
CA HIS A 15 8.98 -0.58 -4.68
C HIS A 15 10.06 -0.12 -3.69
N GLY A 16 10.45 1.16 -3.76
CA GLY A 16 11.47 1.72 -2.86
C GLY A 16 11.04 1.63 -1.41
N LEU A 17 9.84 2.14 -1.09
CA LEU A 17 9.30 2.03 0.27
C LEU A 17 9.11 0.58 0.68
N SER A 18 8.56 -0.28 -0.19
CA SER A 18 8.33 -1.70 0.10
C SER A 18 9.61 -2.45 0.50
N LEU A 19 10.73 -2.21 -0.20
CA LEU A 19 12.03 -2.80 0.14
C LEU A 19 12.57 -2.26 1.46
N SER A 20 12.47 -0.95 1.70
CA SER A 20 12.87 -0.33 2.96
C SER A 20 12.08 -0.89 4.15
N LEU A 21 10.76 -1.03 4.02
CA LEU A 21 9.91 -1.58 5.08
C LEU A 21 10.29 -3.02 5.42
N ARG A 22 10.52 -3.88 4.42
CA ARG A 22 11.00 -5.26 4.64
C ARG A 22 12.30 -5.28 5.45
N ALA A 23 13.26 -4.44 5.12
CA ALA A 23 14.51 -4.33 5.88
C ALA A 23 14.26 -3.83 7.32
N LEU A 24 13.40 -2.82 7.49
CA LEU A 24 13.08 -2.24 8.79
C LEU A 24 12.44 -3.24 9.76
N THR A 25 11.66 -4.22 9.26
CA THR A 25 11.07 -5.28 10.12
C THR A 25 12.13 -6.14 10.85
N GLN A 26 13.39 -6.10 10.42
CA GLN A 26 14.51 -6.78 11.10
C GLN A 26 15.05 -5.96 12.29
N ILE A 27 14.68 -4.69 12.39
CA ILE A 27 15.23 -3.71 13.34
C ILE A 27 14.16 -3.30 14.37
N SER A 28 12.90 -3.16 13.93
CA SER A 28 11.81 -2.69 14.78
C SER A 28 10.48 -3.32 14.44
N GLU A 29 9.63 -3.46 15.45
CA GLU A 29 8.20 -3.78 15.30
C GLU A 29 7.33 -2.52 15.35
N ASN A 30 7.91 -1.37 15.76
CA ASN A 30 7.25 -0.08 15.90
C ASN A 30 7.38 0.77 14.62
N ILE A 31 6.94 0.22 13.48
CA ILE A 31 7.03 0.87 12.16
C ILE A 31 5.68 1.48 11.78
N THR A 32 5.68 2.73 11.31
CA THR A 32 4.53 3.33 10.63
C THR A 32 4.93 3.73 9.22
N ALA A 33 4.28 3.16 8.21
CA ALA A 33 4.41 3.57 6.82
C ALA A 33 3.33 4.60 6.49
N VAL A 34 3.71 5.77 6.02
CA VAL A 34 2.78 6.75 5.43
C VAL A 34 2.98 6.73 3.93
N VAL A 35 1.94 6.31 3.22
CA VAL A 35 2.04 5.88 1.83
C VAL A 35 1.33 6.87 0.92
N THR A 36 1.98 7.26 -0.18
CA THR A 36 1.34 8.10 -1.21
C THR A 36 0.11 7.43 -1.79
N VAL A 37 -0.90 8.25 -2.10
CA VAL A 37 -2.14 7.84 -2.76
C VAL A 37 -2.37 8.64 -4.05
N ALA A 38 -1.27 9.04 -4.69
CA ALA A 38 -1.30 9.81 -5.94
C ALA A 38 -1.11 8.95 -7.21
N ASP A 39 -0.95 7.62 -7.07
CA ASP A 39 -0.80 6.70 -8.21
C ASP A 39 -2.04 6.71 -9.11
N ASP A 40 -1.82 6.77 -10.42
CA ASP A 40 -2.84 6.75 -11.48
C ASP A 40 -2.58 5.66 -12.54
N GLY A 41 -1.59 4.80 -12.30
CA GLY A 41 -1.14 3.75 -13.21
C GLY A 41 -1.79 2.38 -12.98
N GLY A 42 -1.85 1.57 -14.05
CA GLY A 42 -2.25 0.17 -14.01
C GLY A 42 -3.60 -0.09 -13.32
N SER A 43 -3.66 -1.17 -12.53
CA SER A 43 -4.87 -1.55 -11.79
C SER A 43 -5.31 -0.48 -10.77
N SER A 44 -4.38 0.22 -10.12
CA SER A 44 -4.71 1.29 -9.18
C SER A 44 -5.46 2.42 -9.89
N GLY A 45 -4.93 2.84 -11.04
CA GLY A 45 -5.52 3.89 -11.87
C GLY A 45 -6.90 3.55 -12.39
N VAL A 46 -7.11 2.30 -12.85
CA VAL A 46 -8.42 1.82 -13.29
C VAL A 46 -9.44 1.90 -12.16
N LEU A 47 -9.13 1.28 -11.01
CA LEU A 47 -10.04 1.27 -9.84
C LEU A 47 -10.34 2.69 -9.33
N ARG A 48 -9.33 3.56 -9.28
CA ARG A 48 -9.48 4.95 -8.87
C ARG A 48 -10.41 5.72 -9.82
N ARG A 49 -10.25 5.58 -11.14
CA ARG A 49 -11.08 6.29 -12.14
C ARG A 49 -12.53 5.78 -12.13
N ASP A 50 -12.71 4.48 -12.00
CA ASP A 50 -14.03 3.87 -12.15
C ASP A 50 -14.87 3.95 -10.86
N LEU A 51 -14.21 3.95 -9.68
CA LEU A 51 -14.88 3.86 -8.38
C LEU A 51 -14.65 5.08 -7.47
N GLY A 52 -13.76 6.01 -7.84
CA GLY A 52 -13.47 7.20 -7.03
C GLY A 52 -12.76 6.92 -5.70
N VAL A 53 -12.17 5.73 -5.55
CA VAL A 53 -11.47 5.27 -4.34
C VAL A 53 -10.00 5.70 -4.32
N LEU A 54 -9.36 5.63 -3.15
CA LEU A 54 -7.91 5.80 -3.06
C LEU A 54 -7.20 4.72 -3.91
N PRO A 55 -6.13 5.06 -4.65
CA PRO A 55 -5.37 4.08 -5.41
C PRO A 55 -4.73 3.05 -4.45
N PRO A 56 -5.11 1.76 -4.52
CA PRO A 56 -4.73 0.78 -3.50
C PRO A 56 -3.33 0.19 -3.69
N GLY A 57 -2.67 0.42 -4.83
CA GLY A 57 -1.46 -0.31 -5.23
C GLY A 57 -0.30 -0.20 -4.26
N ASP A 58 0.10 1.03 -3.92
CA ASP A 58 1.21 1.29 -3.01
C ASP A 58 0.88 0.92 -1.57
N LEU A 59 -0.37 1.15 -1.15
CA LEU A 59 -0.88 0.74 0.16
C LEU A 59 -0.78 -0.78 0.34
N ARG A 60 -1.26 -1.55 -0.65
CA ARG A 60 -1.13 -3.01 -0.71
C ARG A 60 0.34 -3.43 -0.62
N MET A 61 1.24 -2.77 -1.36
CA MET A 61 2.66 -3.10 -1.34
C MET A 61 3.32 -2.86 0.02
N ALA A 62 2.94 -1.79 0.72
CA ALA A 62 3.41 -1.50 2.07
C ALA A 62 2.88 -2.53 3.08
N LEU A 63 1.60 -2.88 3.01
CA LEU A 63 1.00 -3.92 3.85
C LEU A 63 1.70 -5.27 3.66
N ALA A 64 1.89 -5.71 2.41
CA ALA A 64 2.58 -6.96 2.11
C ALA A 64 4.06 -6.95 2.53
N ALA A 65 4.70 -5.79 2.56
CA ALA A 65 6.09 -5.62 3.03
C ALA A 65 6.23 -5.76 4.54
N LEU A 66 5.18 -5.41 5.30
CA LEU A 66 5.15 -5.50 6.76
C LEU A 66 4.54 -6.81 7.27
N ALA A 67 3.99 -7.66 6.39
CA ALA A 67 3.45 -8.97 6.76
C ALA A 67 4.49 -9.80 7.54
N ASN A 68 4.07 -10.43 8.63
CA ASN A 68 4.98 -11.24 9.44
C ASN A 68 5.34 -12.57 8.76
N THR A 69 6.14 -13.40 9.44
CA THR A 69 6.67 -14.66 8.90
C THR A 69 5.83 -15.90 9.23
N SER A 70 4.63 -15.76 9.79
CA SER A 70 3.72 -16.88 10.03
C SER A 70 3.27 -17.49 8.70
N THR A 71 2.95 -18.79 8.70
CA THR A 71 2.46 -19.46 7.49
C THR A 71 1.18 -18.81 6.96
N ALA A 72 0.29 -18.37 7.85
CA ALA A 72 -0.94 -17.68 7.48
C ALA A 72 -0.64 -16.32 6.84
N ALA A 73 0.25 -15.51 7.44
CA ALA A 73 0.64 -14.21 6.90
C ALA A 73 1.31 -14.33 5.53
N GLN A 74 2.19 -15.33 5.35
CA GLN A 74 2.83 -15.61 4.07
C GLN A 74 1.82 -15.98 2.97
N LEU A 75 0.85 -16.84 3.30
CA LEU A 75 -0.23 -17.21 2.38
C LEU A 75 -1.05 -15.98 1.99
N TRP A 76 -1.56 -15.23 2.96
CA TRP A 76 -2.41 -14.07 2.69
C TRP A 76 -1.65 -12.93 2.01
N SER A 77 -0.37 -12.73 2.33
CA SER A 77 0.50 -11.81 1.60
C SER A 77 0.67 -12.25 0.15
N SER A 78 0.90 -13.54 -0.11
CA SER A 78 0.97 -14.08 -1.48
C SER A 78 -0.36 -13.89 -2.23
N VAL A 79 -1.49 -14.15 -1.59
CA VAL A 79 -2.83 -13.92 -2.16
C VAL A 79 -3.04 -12.44 -2.47
N ALA A 80 -2.77 -11.54 -1.53
CA ALA A 80 -2.91 -10.10 -1.75
C ALA A 80 -2.02 -9.61 -2.90
N GLN A 81 -0.86 -10.23 -3.11
CA GLN A 81 0.06 -9.91 -4.20
C GLN A 81 -0.28 -10.59 -5.53
N HIS A 82 -1.13 -11.63 -5.53
CA HIS A 82 -1.53 -12.36 -6.73
C HIS A 82 -2.20 -11.41 -7.72
N ARG A 83 -1.79 -11.49 -8.99
CA ARG A 83 -2.34 -10.71 -10.10
C ARG A 83 -2.95 -11.67 -11.11
N PHE A 84 -4.23 -11.44 -11.44
CA PHE A 84 -4.88 -12.21 -12.49
C PHE A 84 -4.20 -11.94 -13.84
N ASP A 85 -4.09 -12.98 -14.66
CA ASP A 85 -3.41 -12.97 -15.96
C ASP A 85 -4.37 -12.99 -17.15
N ARG A 86 -5.67 -13.22 -16.92
CA ARG A 86 -6.69 -13.40 -17.97
C ARG A 86 -8.10 -13.05 -17.50
N GLY A 87 -9.00 -12.87 -18.46
CA GLY A 87 -10.41 -12.50 -18.23
C GLY A 87 -10.57 -11.03 -17.84
N ASP A 88 -11.76 -10.65 -17.39
CA ASP A 88 -12.10 -9.25 -17.07
C ASP A 88 -11.30 -8.69 -15.89
N LEU A 89 -10.76 -9.57 -15.04
CA LEU A 89 -9.91 -9.19 -13.92
C LEU A 89 -8.43 -9.12 -14.30
N ALA A 90 -8.05 -9.42 -15.55
CA ALA A 90 -6.67 -9.43 -16.00
C ALA A 90 -5.94 -8.14 -15.61
N GLY A 91 -4.77 -8.28 -14.99
CA GLY A 91 -3.99 -7.17 -14.52
C GLY A 91 -4.38 -6.62 -13.14
N HIS A 92 -5.48 -7.05 -12.52
CA HIS A 92 -5.82 -6.63 -11.15
C HIS A 92 -5.14 -7.51 -10.10
N PRO A 93 -4.40 -6.93 -9.13
CA PRO A 93 -4.01 -7.62 -7.92
C PRO A 93 -5.23 -7.90 -7.06
N VAL A 94 -5.33 -9.11 -6.50
CA VAL A 94 -6.43 -9.47 -5.57
C VAL A 94 -6.46 -8.51 -4.38
N GLY A 95 -5.30 -8.16 -3.81
CA GLY A 95 -5.22 -7.24 -2.69
C GLY A 95 -5.73 -5.83 -3.00
N ASN A 96 -5.67 -5.39 -4.26
CA ASN A 96 -6.27 -4.11 -4.65
C ASN A 96 -7.79 -4.19 -4.54
N LEU A 97 -8.40 -5.27 -5.05
CA LEU A 97 -9.85 -5.48 -5.01
C LEU A 97 -10.34 -5.63 -3.57
N MET A 98 -9.59 -6.35 -2.72
CA MET A 98 -9.90 -6.49 -1.30
C MET A 98 -9.86 -5.15 -0.56
N LEU A 99 -8.84 -4.32 -0.82
CA LEU A 99 -8.73 -3.00 -0.20
C LEU A 99 -9.89 -2.09 -0.64
N VAL A 100 -10.23 -2.09 -1.92
CA VAL A 100 -11.38 -1.32 -2.42
C VAL A 100 -12.67 -1.77 -1.76
N ALA A 101 -12.93 -3.08 -1.71
CA ALA A 101 -14.12 -3.62 -1.04
C ALA A 101 -14.16 -3.25 0.45
N LEU A 102 -13.02 -3.27 1.16
CA LEU A 102 -12.94 -2.85 2.56
C LEU A 102 -13.19 -1.35 2.73
N MET A 103 -12.68 -0.52 1.83
CA MET A 103 -12.91 0.94 1.85
C MET A 103 -14.38 1.27 1.60
N GLU A 104 -15.04 0.58 0.67
CA GLU A 104 -16.47 0.73 0.39
C GLU A 104 -17.33 0.22 1.55
N GLU A 105 -16.99 -0.93 2.16
CA GLU A 105 -17.77 -1.47 3.26
C GLU A 105 -17.68 -0.59 4.52
N LEU A 106 -16.47 -0.12 4.84
CA LEU A 106 -16.21 0.59 6.10
C LEU A 106 -16.41 2.10 6.00
N GLN A 107 -16.43 2.64 4.77
CA GLN A 107 -16.48 4.09 4.50
C GLN A 107 -15.36 4.87 5.23
N ASP A 108 -14.23 4.20 5.49
CA ASP A 108 -13.06 4.76 6.16
C ASP A 108 -11.79 4.06 5.63
N PRO A 109 -10.92 4.78 4.90
CA PRO A 109 -9.71 4.18 4.33
C PRO A 109 -8.71 3.74 5.40
N ILE A 110 -8.65 4.41 6.55
CA ILE A 110 -7.76 4.02 7.65
C ILE A 110 -8.27 2.72 8.27
N ALA A 111 -9.58 2.63 8.54
CA ALA A 111 -10.17 1.40 9.06
C ALA A 111 -9.98 0.22 8.10
N ALA A 112 -10.13 0.44 6.78
CA ALA A 112 -9.88 -0.57 5.76
C ALA A 112 -8.43 -1.09 5.77
N LEU A 113 -7.45 -0.18 5.91
CA LEU A 113 -6.04 -0.55 6.02
C LEU A 113 -5.75 -1.32 7.30
N ASP A 114 -6.34 -0.91 8.43
CA ASP A 114 -6.21 -1.61 9.70
C ASP A 114 -6.82 -3.05 9.61
N ARG A 115 -7.94 -3.24 8.89
CA ARG A 115 -8.49 -4.60 8.65
C ARG A 115 -7.62 -5.46 7.75
N MET A 116 -7.07 -4.88 6.70
CA MET A 116 -6.14 -5.60 5.83
C MET A 116 -4.83 -5.92 6.57
N ALA A 117 -4.39 -5.04 7.47
CA ALA A 117 -3.24 -5.23 8.35
C ALA A 117 -3.44 -6.42 9.31
N ASP A 118 -4.63 -6.54 9.91
CA ASP A 118 -5.02 -7.68 10.75
C ASP A 118 -4.97 -8.99 9.95
N LEU A 119 -5.56 -9.00 8.75
CA LEU A 119 -5.59 -10.18 7.88
C LEU A 119 -4.18 -10.66 7.49
N LEU A 120 -3.29 -9.71 7.17
CA LEU A 120 -1.91 -9.97 6.79
C LEU A 120 -0.97 -10.14 8.01
N GLN A 121 -1.51 -9.96 9.22
CA GLN A 121 -0.79 -10.01 10.48
C GLN A 121 0.51 -9.17 10.44
N ILE A 122 0.42 -7.92 9.97
CA ILE A 122 1.61 -7.09 9.77
C ILE A 122 2.29 -6.71 11.09
N ARG A 123 3.58 -6.37 11.02
CA ARG A 123 4.32 -5.70 12.10
C ARG A 123 4.41 -4.21 11.81
N GLY A 124 3.67 -3.40 12.58
CA GLY A 124 3.58 -1.96 12.40
C GLY A 124 2.22 -1.54 11.86
N ARG A 125 2.16 -0.35 11.23
CA ARG A 125 0.93 0.23 10.70
C ARG A 125 1.15 0.88 9.35
N VAL A 126 0.13 0.85 8.49
CA VAL A 126 0.11 1.54 7.19
C VAL A 126 -0.97 2.60 7.23
N LEU A 127 -0.62 3.83 6.87
CA LEU A 127 -1.51 4.97 6.77
C LEU A 127 -1.42 5.56 5.35
N PRO A 128 -2.52 6.06 4.78
CA PRO A 128 -2.44 6.82 3.55
C PRO A 128 -1.93 8.24 3.88
N MET A 129 -1.25 8.89 2.94
CA MET A 129 -0.80 10.28 3.16
C MET A 129 -1.96 11.27 3.28
N CYS A 130 -3.11 10.93 2.68
CA CYS A 130 -4.39 11.64 2.81
C CYS A 130 -5.56 10.67 2.61
N CYS A 131 -6.72 11.00 3.17
CA CYS A 131 -7.92 10.16 3.05
C CYS A 131 -8.75 10.48 1.79
N GLU A 132 -8.27 11.40 0.95
CA GLU A 132 -8.94 11.83 -0.27
C GLU A 132 -8.04 11.54 -1.49
N PRO A 133 -8.60 11.19 -2.66
CA PRO A 133 -7.83 11.02 -3.89
C PRO A 133 -7.15 12.33 -4.31
N VAL A 134 -5.88 12.26 -4.72
CA VAL A 134 -5.12 13.44 -5.17
C VAL A 134 -4.34 13.18 -6.45
N ASP A 135 -4.17 14.23 -7.25
CA ASP A 135 -3.40 14.19 -8.49
C ASP A 135 -2.00 14.76 -8.28
N LEU A 136 -0.98 14.05 -8.75
CA LEU A 136 0.39 14.55 -8.79
C LEU A 136 0.62 15.30 -10.10
N ILE A 137 1.01 16.56 -10.02
CA ILE A 137 1.33 17.41 -11.17
C ILE A 137 2.80 17.82 -11.16
N ALA A 138 3.39 17.94 -12.35
CA ALA A 138 4.75 18.42 -12.52
C ALA A 138 4.76 19.70 -13.37
N ARG A 139 5.51 20.72 -12.94
CA ARG A 139 5.79 21.91 -13.74
C ARG A 139 7.13 21.71 -14.44
N LEU A 140 7.11 21.70 -15.78
CA LEU A 140 8.31 21.57 -16.60
C LEU A 140 8.86 22.96 -16.93
N THR A 141 10.17 23.13 -16.88
CA THR A 141 10.86 24.28 -17.47
C THR A 141 11.29 23.92 -18.89
N THR A 142 10.73 24.56 -19.90
CA THR A 142 11.24 24.51 -21.28
C THR A 142 12.57 25.27 -21.35
N GLN A 143 13.64 24.61 -21.82
CA GLN A 143 14.80 25.34 -22.33
C GLN A 143 14.47 25.81 -23.74
N GLU A 144 14.44 27.11 -23.98
CA GLU A 144 14.43 27.66 -25.33
C GLU A 144 15.79 27.38 -25.96
N SER A 145 15.83 26.47 -26.94
CA SER A 145 16.99 26.31 -27.81
C SER A 145 17.15 27.60 -28.63
N GLN A 146 18.23 28.35 -28.35
CA GLN A 146 18.69 29.45 -29.21
C GLN A 146 19.22 28.93 -30.55
#